data_AF-A0A226WZE4-F1
#
_entry.id   AF-A0A226WZE4-F1
#
_cell.length_a   1.000
_cell.length_b   1.000
_cell.length_c   1.000
_cell.angle_alpha   90.00
_cell.angle_beta   90.00
_cell.angle_gamma   90.00
#
_symmetry.space_group_name_H-M   'P 1'
#
loop_
_entity.id
_entity.type
_entity.pdbx_description
1 polymer ?
#
loop_
_entity_poly.entity_id
_entity_poly.type
_entity_poly.pdbx_seq_one_letter_code
_entity_poly.pdbx_strand_id
1 'polypeptide(L)'
;MGWSMKRIAPASLLIAALTLAGCQVDYEDMIAAQRAAYSSTGNFYTLNPDPNAPIQVTYRIDDHRFLSLENYDRCYGDNYFNNTKLGIHQKVWTGDPTGYRGRIVIDDPSGLNIVLPTAENTSCGDRGCTSYFAYSTDSGRTFRWLDYMKYASTPSEASEKYTIVVTKDALYIADKPQYDTHVTKLPLASQIELNKPYPPGLHSDSAWAANKKLLPEGLRTPSGQDHYTCDASLCAPNVTTPQ
;
A
#
# COMPACT_ATOMS: atom_id res chain seq x y z
N MET A 1 -67.88 42.72 8.94
CA MET A 1 -68.28 41.61 8.04
C MET A 1 -67.20 41.50 6.96
N GLY A 2 -66.37 40.45 6.99
CA GLY A 2 -65.23 40.21 6.07
C GLY A 2 -64.08 41.22 6.22
N TRP A 3 -62.79 40.94 6.02
CA TRP A 3 -61.94 39.86 5.49
C TRP A 3 -60.52 40.23 6.02
N SER A 4 -59.55 39.37 6.30
CA SER A 4 -58.90 38.38 5.46
C SER A 4 -57.81 37.72 6.32
N MET A 5 -57.88 36.40 6.53
CA MET A 5 -56.74 35.61 7.03
C MET A 5 -56.14 34.90 5.81
N LYS A 6 -54.98 35.36 5.33
CA LYS A 6 -54.17 34.59 4.37
C LYS A 6 -53.09 33.83 5.13
N ARG A 7 -53.17 32.51 4.97
CA ARG A 7 -52.27 31.47 5.49
C ARG A 7 -50.84 31.68 4.97
N ILE A 8 -49.87 31.58 5.86
CA ILE A 8 -48.44 31.50 5.54
C ILE A 8 -48.13 30.02 5.27
N ALA A 9 -47.63 29.71 4.07
CA ALA A 9 -47.14 28.39 3.69
C ALA A 9 -45.73 28.15 4.27
N PRO A 10 -45.36 26.91 4.61
CA PRO A 10 -44.01 26.61 5.09
C PRO A 10 -43.03 26.57 3.91
N ALA A 11 -41.88 27.25 4.07
CA ALA A 11 -40.76 27.18 3.15
C ALA A 11 -40.03 25.84 3.35
N SER A 12 -40.09 24.96 2.36
CA SER A 12 -39.29 23.74 2.30
C SER A 12 -37.83 24.08 2.03
N LEU A 13 -36.95 23.77 2.99
CA LEU A 13 -35.51 23.73 2.78
C LEU A 13 -35.17 22.51 1.91
N LEU A 14 -34.75 22.74 0.66
CA LEU A 14 -34.05 21.76 -0.16
C LEU A 14 -32.57 21.78 0.22
N ILE A 15 -32.12 20.77 0.98
CA ILE A 15 -30.69 20.51 1.19
C ILE A 15 -30.20 19.78 -0.07
N ALA A 16 -29.45 20.48 -0.91
CA ALA A 16 -28.68 19.87 -1.98
C ALA A 16 -27.48 19.13 -1.36
N ALA A 17 -27.55 17.80 -1.31
CA ALA A 17 -26.39 16.97 -1.01
C ALA A 17 -25.43 16.99 -2.21
N LEU A 18 -24.37 17.78 -2.12
CA LEU A 18 -23.20 17.68 -2.99
C LEU A 18 -22.48 16.37 -2.65
N THR A 19 -22.78 15.30 -3.38
CA THR A 19 -21.94 14.10 -3.39
C THR A 19 -20.67 14.42 -4.16
N LEU A 20 -19.58 14.71 -3.44
CA LEU A 20 -18.22 14.67 -3.98
C LEU A 20 -17.91 13.22 -4.38
N ALA A 21 -18.09 12.90 -5.66
CA ALA A 21 -17.45 11.75 -6.26
C ALA A 21 -15.94 12.03 -6.25
N GLY A 22 -15.21 11.44 -5.30
CA GLY A 22 -13.76 11.35 -5.38
C GLY A 22 -13.41 10.47 -6.57
N CYS A 23 -12.60 10.97 -7.49
CA CYS A 23 -12.10 10.21 -8.63
C CYS A 23 -11.26 9.02 -8.13
N GLN A 24 -11.83 7.82 -8.14
CA GLN A 24 -11.03 6.61 -8.35
C GLN A 24 -10.49 6.71 -9.78
N VAL A 25 -9.17 6.73 -9.94
CA VAL A 25 -8.57 6.61 -11.27
C VAL A 25 -8.66 5.13 -11.61
N ASP A 26 -9.61 4.78 -12.45
CA ASP A 26 -9.79 3.41 -12.92
C ASP A 26 -8.62 3.03 -13.84
N TYR A 27 -8.25 1.76 -13.87
CA TYR A 27 -7.24 1.22 -14.79
C TYR A 27 -7.52 1.58 -16.27
N GLU A 28 -8.79 1.83 -16.59
CA GLU A 28 -9.24 2.28 -17.90
C GLU A 28 -8.92 3.75 -18.21
N ASP A 29 -8.57 4.56 -17.22
CA ASP A 29 -8.22 5.98 -17.40
C ASP A 29 -6.73 6.20 -17.75
N MET A 30 -5.91 5.14 -17.71
CA MET A 30 -4.50 5.22 -18.11
C MET A 30 -4.36 5.44 -19.62
N ILE A 31 -3.55 6.43 -20.00
CA ILE A 31 -3.23 6.67 -21.41
C ILE A 31 -2.43 5.50 -21.99
N ALA A 32 -2.57 5.26 -23.29
CA ALA A 32 -1.97 4.11 -23.97
C ALA A 32 -0.44 3.97 -23.72
N ALA A 33 0.29 5.08 -23.54
CA ALA A 33 1.71 5.06 -23.21
C ALA A 33 2.00 4.54 -21.79
N GLN A 34 1.14 4.84 -20.82
CA GLN A 34 1.24 4.32 -19.46
C GLN A 34 0.86 2.83 -19.39
N ARG A 35 -0.18 2.42 -20.14
CA ARG A 35 -0.51 0.99 -20.30
C ARG A 35 0.61 0.20 -20.97
N ALA A 36 1.23 0.77 -22.01
CA ALA A 36 2.35 0.14 -22.71
C ALA A 36 3.60 0.02 -21.83
N ALA A 37 3.90 1.02 -21.01
CA ALA A 37 4.99 0.94 -20.02
C ALA A 37 4.71 -0.18 -18.99
N TYR A 38 3.48 -0.26 -18.47
CA TYR A 38 3.06 -1.31 -17.52
C TYR A 38 3.04 -2.72 -18.14
N SER A 39 2.69 -2.84 -19.42
CA SER A 39 2.58 -4.13 -20.13
C SER A 39 3.89 -4.63 -20.73
N SER A 40 4.97 -3.85 -20.70
CA SER A 40 6.22 -4.19 -21.41
C SER A 40 7.19 -5.08 -20.61
N THR A 41 6.86 -5.45 -19.37
CA THR A 41 7.76 -6.19 -18.48
C THR A 41 7.19 -7.55 -18.08
N GLY A 42 7.53 -8.58 -18.86
CA GLY A 42 7.54 -9.98 -18.42
C GLY A 42 6.20 -10.73 -18.51
N ASN A 43 6.28 -12.02 -18.89
CA ASN A 43 5.19 -12.99 -19.05
C ASN A 43 3.88 -12.61 -18.34
N PHE A 44 2.86 -12.28 -19.13
CA PHE A 44 1.51 -12.06 -18.62
C PHE A 44 1.01 -13.38 -18.00
N TYR A 45 1.08 -13.50 -16.68
CA TYR A 45 0.09 -14.29 -15.98
C TYR A 45 -1.26 -13.67 -16.33
N THR A 46 -2.06 -14.36 -17.13
CA THR A 46 -3.45 -13.95 -17.34
C THR A 46 -4.14 -14.13 -16.00
N LEU A 47 -4.33 -13.04 -15.26
CA LEU A 47 -5.13 -13.02 -14.05
C LEU A 47 -6.53 -13.55 -14.42
N ASN A 48 -6.88 -14.71 -13.89
CA ASN A 48 -8.21 -15.28 -13.99
C ASN A 48 -8.82 -15.28 -12.59
N PRO A 49 -9.32 -14.11 -12.14
CA PRO A 49 -9.76 -13.97 -10.77
C PRO A 49 -10.96 -14.87 -10.55
N ASP A 50 -10.93 -15.67 -9.48
CA ASP A 50 -12.09 -16.46 -9.13
C ASP A 50 -13.13 -15.60 -8.40
N PRO A 51 -14.38 -15.49 -8.92
CA PRO A 51 -15.43 -14.72 -8.28
C PRO A 51 -15.88 -15.27 -6.91
N ASN A 52 -15.48 -16.49 -6.54
CA ASN A 52 -15.81 -17.12 -5.28
C ASN A 52 -14.65 -17.12 -4.27
N ALA A 53 -13.50 -16.54 -4.62
CA ALA A 53 -12.30 -16.59 -3.79
C ALA A 53 -12.56 -15.76 -2.52
N PRO A 54 -12.34 -16.34 -1.33
CA PRO A 54 -12.55 -15.60 -0.09
C PRO A 54 -11.50 -14.50 0.05
N ILE A 55 -11.91 -13.34 0.56
CA ILE A 55 -10.96 -12.26 0.90
C ILE A 55 -9.93 -12.80 1.89
N GLN A 56 -8.64 -12.71 1.53
CA GLN A 56 -7.54 -13.09 2.42
C GLN A 56 -6.94 -11.86 3.08
N VAL A 57 -6.70 -11.90 4.39
CA VAL A 57 -5.88 -10.86 5.05
C VAL A 57 -4.41 -11.25 4.94
N THR A 58 -3.68 -10.51 4.11
CA THR A 58 -2.27 -10.83 3.80
C THR A 58 -1.28 -10.10 4.69
N TYR A 59 -1.70 -9.02 5.33
CA TYR A 59 -0.94 -8.35 6.39
C TYR A 59 -1.86 -7.63 7.36
N ARG A 60 -1.78 -7.94 8.65
CA ARG A 60 -2.55 -7.25 9.69
C ARG A 60 -1.68 -6.25 10.42
N ILE A 61 -2.13 -5.00 10.54
CA ILE A 61 -1.50 -3.99 11.40
C ILE A 61 -2.11 -4.06 12.79
N ASP A 62 -3.44 -4.04 12.86
CA ASP A 62 -4.24 -4.19 14.07
C ASP A 62 -5.66 -4.70 13.71
N ASP A 63 -6.59 -4.60 14.67
CA ASP A 63 -7.97 -5.05 14.52
C ASP A 63 -8.74 -4.36 13.39
N HIS A 64 -8.35 -3.13 13.03
CA HIS A 64 -9.08 -2.29 12.08
C HIS A 64 -8.30 -2.00 10.81
N ARG A 65 -6.97 -2.11 10.85
CA ARG A 65 -6.07 -1.80 9.74
C ARG A 65 -5.39 -3.06 9.23
N PHE A 66 -5.60 -3.37 7.96
CA PHE A 66 -5.03 -4.57 7.34
C PHE A 66 -4.99 -4.46 5.81
N LEU A 67 -4.11 -5.23 5.19
CA LEU A 67 -4.07 -5.49 3.76
C LEU A 67 -4.92 -6.74 3.47
N SER A 68 -5.81 -6.63 2.49
CA SER A 68 -6.51 -7.78 1.91
C SER A 68 -6.05 -8.08 0.50
N LEU A 69 -6.12 -9.36 0.11
CA LEU A 69 -6.00 -9.83 -1.25
C LEU A 69 -7.38 -10.28 -1.74
N GLU A 70 -7.80 -9.72 -2.87
CA GLU A 70 -9.12 -9.86 -3.47
C GLU A 70 -8.98 -10.05 -4.98
N ASN A 71 -10.02 -10.56 -5.66
CA ASN A 71 -9.99 -10.78 -7.11
C ASN A 71 -8.69 -11.47 -7.57
N TYR A 72 -8.34 -12.59 -6.94
CA TYR A 72 -7.03 -13.20 -7.10
C TYR A 72 -7.10 -14.61 -7.69
N ASP A 73 -5.99 -15.04 -8.28
CA ASP A 73 -5.68 -16.44 -8.55
C ASP A 73 -4.46 -16.82 -7.69
N ARG A 74 -4.66 -17.79 -6.78
CA ARG A 74 -3.70 -18.18 -5.73
C ARG A 74 -3.30 -17.01 -4.84
N CYS A 75 -2.17 -16.35 -5.13
CA CYS A 75 -1.67 -15.21 -4.38
C CYS A 75 -1.52 -13.96 -5.23
N TYR A 76 -1.86 -14.02 -6.51
CA TYR A 76 -1.74 -12.89 -7.43
C TYR A 76 -3.12 -12.27 -7.66
N GLY A 77 -3.30 -11.01 -7.27
CA GLY A 77 -4.59 -10.31 -7.42
C GLY A 77 -4.55 -8.89 -6.89
N ASP A 78 -5.71 -8.35 -6.56
CA ASP A 78 -5.85 -6.98 -6.10
C ASP A 78 -5.60 -6.86 -4.59
N ASN A 79 -4.64 -6.00 -4.22
CA ASN A 79 -4.26 -5.76 -2.85
C ASN A 79 -4.90 -4.46 -2.36
N TYR A 80 -5.77 -4.57 -1.35
CA TYR A 80 -6.51 -3.44 -0.78
C TYR A 80 -6.05 -3.12 0.63
N PHE A 81 -5.76 -1.85 0.89
CA PHE A 81 -5.63 -1.36 2.26
C PHE A 81 -7.01 -1.09 2.84
N ASN A 82 -7.24 -1.60 4.05
CA ASN A 82 -8.50 -1.44 4.77
C ASN A 82 -8.26 -0.70 6.08
N ASN A 83 -9.14 0.25 6.39
CA ASN A 83 -9.25 0.86 7.71
C ASN A 83 -10.73 0.97 8.09
N THR A 84 -11.20 -0.01 8.87
CA THR A 84 -12.64 -0.14 9.19
C THR A 84 -13.16 0.97 10.10
N LYS A 85 -12.30 1.61 10.91
CA LYS A 85 -12.67 2.79 11.71
C LYS A 85 -12.97 4.01 10.83
N LEU A 86 -12.31 4.11 9.69
CA LEU A 86 -12.42 5.24 8.77
C LEU A 86 -13.22 4.93 7.51
N GLY A 87 -13.78 3.72 7.39
CA GLY A 87 -14.49 3.25 6.20
C GLY A 87 -13.62 3.22 4.94
N ILE A 88 -12.30 3.04 5.09
CA ILE A 88 -11.37 3.01 3.94
C ILE A 88 -11.28 1.58 3.42
N HIS A 89 -11.41 1.47 2.10
CA HIS A 89 -11.11 0.28 1.32
C HIS A 89 -10.47 0.77 0.01
N GLN A 90 -9.14 0.78 -0.04
CA GLN A 90 -8.37 1.44 -1.09
C GLN A 90 -7.50 0.41 -1.82
N LYS A 91 -7.75 0.22 -3.12
CA LYS A 91 -6.85 -0.58 -3.97
C LYS A 91 -5.47 0.09 -4.01
N VAL A 92 -4.43 -0.66 -3.67
CA VAL A 92 -3.05 -0.14 -3.66
C VAL A 92 -2.30 -0.63 -4.90
N TRP A 93 -2.33 -1.93 -5.20
CA TRP A 93 -1.74 -2.50 -6.41
C TRP A 93 -2.41 -3.83 -6.81
N THR A 94 -2.06 -4.34 -7.99
CA THR A 94 -2.35 -5.71 -8.42
C THR A 94 -1.05 -6.49 -8.50
N GLY A 95 -0.96 -7.64 -7.82
CA GLY A 95 0.25 -8.46 -7.76
C GLY A 95 0.24 -9.47 -6.62
N ASP A 96 1.36 -10.17 -6.45
CA ASP A 96 1.59 -11.09 -5.33
C ASP A 96 2.25 -10.35 -4.15
N PRO A 97 1.56 -10.18 -3.00
CA PRO A 97 2.14 -9.52 -1.84
C PRO A 97 3.34 -10.29 -1.29
N THR A 98 3.32 -11.63 -1.36
CA THR A 98 4.40 -12.50 -0.89
C THR A 98 5.63 -12.49 -1.80
N GLY A 99 5.55 -11.80 -2.95
CA GLY A 99 6.71 -11.43 -3.73
C GLY A 99 7.73 -10.66 -2.90
N TYR A 100 7.30 -9.81 -1.97
CA TYR A 100 8.19 -9.22 -0.96
C TYR A 100 8.36 -10.18 0.23
N ARG A 101 9.62 -10.55 0.51
CA ARG A 101 10.00 -11.51 1.55
C ARG A 101 10.74 -10.88 2.74
N GLY A 102 11.00 -9.58 2.67
CA GLY A 102 11.60 -8.85 3.79
C GLY A 102 10.62 -8.61 4.93
N ARG A 103 11.12 -7.95 5.97
CA ARG A 103 10.35 -7.65 7.19
C ARG A 103 9.68 -6.28 7.09
N ILE A 104 8.43 -6.21 7.52
CA ILE A 104 7.59 -5.00 7.53
C ILE A 104 7.19 -4.69 8.96
N VAL A 105 7.44 -3.46 9.40
CA VAL A 105 7.02 -3.00 10.73
C VAL A 105 6.23 -1.70 10.60
N ILE A 106 4.97 -1.71 11.04
CA ILE A 106 4.11 -0.53 11.06
C ILE A 106 3.80 -0.18 12.51
N ASP A 107 4.66 0.65 13.11
CA ASP A 107 4.60 1.07 14.51
C ASP A 107 4.32 2.58 14.60
N ASP A 108 3.24 3.00 13.93
CA ASP A 108 2.72 4.36 14.01
C ASP A 108 1.43 4.39 14.85
N PRO A 109 1.48 4.88 16.11
CA PRO A 109 0.31 4.98 16.97
C PRO A 109 -0.69 6.05 16.53
N SER A 110 -0.29 7.01 15.68
CA SER A 110 -1.20 8.02 15.15
C SER A 110 -2.16 7.45 14.09
N GLY A 111 -1.75 6.34 13.46
CA GLY A 111 -2.48 5.71 12.38
C GLY A 111 -2.41 6.41 11.04
N LEU A 112 -1.61 7.48 10.92
CA LEU A 112 -1.48 8.27 9.69
C LEU A 112 -0.59 7.59 8.66
N ASN A 113 0.49 6.94 9.12
CA ASN A 113 1.54 6.46 8.24
C ASN A 113 1.43 4.96 8.01
N ILE A 114 1.47 4.56 6.74
CA ILE A 114 1.40 3.17 6.29
C ILE A 114 2.49 2.96 5.25
N VAL A 115 3.12 1.78 5.23
CA VAL A 115 4.07 1.38 4.20
C VAL A 115 3.81 -0.06 3.76
N LEU A 116 3.81 -0.30 2.46
CA LEU A 116 3.49 -1.58 1.84
C LEU A 116 4.53 -1.85 0.73
N PRO A 117 5.64 -2.53 1.03
CA PRO A 117 6.63 -2.89 0.03
C PRO A 117 6.15 -3.97 -0.92
N THR A 118 6.72 -3.97 -2.13
CA THR A 118 6.47 -4.97 -3.17
C THR A 118 7.79 -5.45 -3.75
N ALA A 119 7.83 -6.67 -4.24
CA ALA A 119 8.93 -7.17 -5.05
C ALA A 119 8.40 -8.14 -6.10
N GLU A 120 8.99 -8.12 -7.29
CA GLU A 120 8.62 -9.05 -8.35
C GLU A 120 9.11 -10.45 -8.03
N ASN A 121 8.24 -11.44 -8.23
CA ASN A 121 8.52 -12.85 -8.03
C ASN A 121 9.02 -13.53 -9.32
N THR A 122 9.79 -12.78 -10.12
CA THR A 122 10.30 -13.17 -11.43
C THR A 122 11.79 -12.82 -11.55
N SER A 123 12.47 -13.42 -12.53
CA SER A 123 13.83 -13.03 -12.88
C SER A 123 13.81 -11.84 -13.85
N CYS A 124 14.65 -10.84 -13.56
CA CYS A 124 14.68 -9.56 -14.25
C CYS A 124 15.81 -9.43 -15.29
N GLY A 125 16.45 -10.55 -15.64
CA GLY A 125 17.58 -10.57 -16.58
C GLY A 125 18.72 -9.64 -16.18
N ASP A 126 19.57 -9.29 -17.16
CA ASP A 126 20.84 -8.59 -16.90
C ASP A 126 20.68 -7.13 -16.44
N ARG A 127 19.53 -6.51 -16.72
CA ARG A 127 19.26 -5.11 -16.32
C ARG A 127 18.75 -5.01 -14.88
N GLY A 128 18.21 -6.10 -14.34
CA GLY A 128 17.56 -6.14 -13.04
C GLY A 128 16.28 -5.30 -12.98
N CYS A 129 15.43 -5.56 -11.99
CA CYS A 129 14.24 -4.77 -11.71
C CYS A 129 14.49 -3.78 -10.58
N THR A 130 13.67 -2.74 -10.55
CA THR A 130 13.55 -1.83 -9.42
C THR A 130 12.30 -2.21 -8.63
N SER A 131 12.43 -2.35 -7.32
CA SER A 131 11.33 -2.63 -6.41
C SER A 131 10.94 -1.39 -5.63
N TYR A 132 9.64 -1.30 -5.35
CA TYR A 132 9.02 -0.12 -4.78
C TYR A 132 8.26 -0.47 -3.51
N PHE A 133 7.95 0.55 -2.70
CA PHE A 133 6.90 0.46 -1.71
C PHE A 133 5.86 1.55 -1.96
N ALA A 134 4.61 1.22 -1.64
CA ALA A 134 3.57 2.21 -1.48
C ALA A 134 3.65 2.76 -0.05
N TYR A 135 3.50 4.07 0.12
CA TYR A 135 3.39 4.70 1.43
C TYR A 135 2.23 5.69 1.49
N SER A 136 1.62 5.80 2.66
CA SER A 136 0.58 6.77 2.96
C SER A 136 1.00 7.60 4.17
N THR A 137 0.56 8.86 4.19
CA THR A 137 0.69 9.82 5.30
C THR A 137 -0.68 10.39 5.70
N ASP A 138 -1.76 9.77 5.24
CA ASP A 138 -3.14 10.24 5.38
C ASP A 138 -4.11 9.13 5.83
N SER A 139 -3.60 8.19 6.64
CA SER A 139 -4.32 7.02 7.16
C SER A 139 -4.74 6.00 6.11
N GLY A 140 -4.03 5.96 4.98
CA GLY A 140 -4.27 5.03 3.87
C GLY A 140 -5.37 5.47 2.90
N ARG A 141 -5.70 6.77 2.86
CA ARG A 141 -6.64 7.31 1.86
C ARG A 141 -5.99 7.42 0.50
N THR A 142 -4.72 7.80 0.46
CA THR A 142 -3.92 7.83 -0.75
C THR A 142 -2.57 7.17 -0.52
N PHE A 143 -2.01 6.62 -1.61
CA PHE A 143 -0.70 5.99 -1.60
C PHE A 143 0.19 6.63 -2.66
N ARG A 144 1.45 6.87 -2.29
CA ARG A 144 2.53 7.31 -3.16
C ARG A 144 3.59 6.22 -3.24
N TRP A 145 4.38 6.21 -4.30
CA TRP A 145 5.37 5.16 -4.56
C TRP A 145 6.80 5.69 -4.50
N LEU A 146 7.69 4.90 -3.91
CA LEU A 146 9.13 5.17 -3.88
C LEU A 146 9.90 3.87 -4.04
N ASP A 147 11.01 3.91 -4.77
CA ASP A 147 11.91 2.77 -4.89
C ASP A 147 12.71 2.56 -3.59
N TYR A 148 12.98 1.30 -3.24
CA TYR A 148 13.87 0.95 -2.13
C TYR A 148 15.03 0.04 -2.55
N MET A 149 14.94 -0.56 -3.74
CA MET A 149 15.93 -1.47 -4.28
C MET A 149 15.98 -1.32 -5.79
N LYS A 150 17.18 -1.21 -6.37
CA LYS A 150 17.40 -1.10 -7.82
C LYS A 150 18.25 -2.24 -8.34
N TYR A 151 18.03 -2.58 -9.61
CA TYR A 151 18.86 -3.49 -10.40
C TYR A 151 18.98 -4.90 -9.81
N ALA A 152 17.95 -5.39 -9.12
CA ALA A 152 17.93 -6.75 -8.58
C ALA A 152 17.57 -7.75 -9.69
N SER A 153 18.39 -8.79 -9.88
CA SER A 153 18.11 -9.86 -10.83
C SER A 153 16.96 -10.77 -10.35
N THR A 154 16.90 -11.06 -9.05
CA THR A 154 15.81 -11.78 -8.39
C THR A 154 15.24 -10.92 -7.25
N PRO A 155 14.32 -9.98 -7.54
CA PRO A 155 13.86 -9.01 -6.55
C PRO A 155 13.22 -9.64 -5.31
N SER A 156 12.42 -10.70 -5.48
CA SER A 156 11.79 -11.39 -4.36
C SER A 156 12.83 -11.92 -3.35
N GLU A 157 13.85 -12.65 -3.82
CA GLU A 157 14.94 -13.16 -2.97
C GLU A 157 15.79 -12.02 -2.40
N ALA A 158 16.15 -11.04 -3.24
CA ALA A 158 16.92 -9.89 -2.81
C ALA A 158 16.22 -9.04 -1.76
N SER A 159 14.88 -9.13 -1.65
CA SER A 159 14.09 -8.41 -0.65
C SER A 159 14.22 -8.97 0.77
N GLU A 160 14.64 -10.23 0.95
CA GLU A 160 14.76 -10.91 2.25
C GLU A 160 15.69 -10.17 3.23
N LYS A 161 16.70 -9.46 2.70
CA LYS A 161 17.64 -8.68 3.51
C LYS A 161 17.08 -7.33 3.99
N TYR A 162 15.90 -6.91 3.53
CA TYR A 162 15.34 -5.62 3.87
C TYR A 162 14.43 -5.70 5.09
N THR A 163 14.51 -4.68 5.93
CA THR A 163 13.47 -4.36 6.91
C THR A 163 12.98 -2.95 6.65
N ILE A 164 11.70 -2.81 6.35
CA ILE A 164 11.05 -1.52 6.11
C ILE A 164 10.13 -1.22 7.30
N VAL A 165 10.39 -0.09 7.94
CA VAL A 165 9.70 0.32 9.16
C VAL A 165 9.07 1.67 8.97
N VAL A 166 7.85 1.85 9.47
CA VAL A 166 7.23 3.17 9.56
C VAL A 166 6.79 3.45 10.99
N THR A 167 7.06 4.66 11.45
CA THR A 167 6.63 5.19 12.74
C THR A 167 5.85 6.49 12.52
N LYS A 168 5.42 7.15 13.61
CA LYS A 168 4.74 8.44 13.52
C LYS A 168 5.58 9.53 12.82
N ASP A 169 6.91 9.44 12.91
CA ASP A 169 7.83 10.52 12.52
C ASP A 169 8.62 10.20 11.24
N ALA A 170 8.82 8.93 10.92
CA ALA A 170 9.74 8.54 9.85
C ALA A 170 9.46 7.16 9.27
N LEU A 171 9.91 6.99 8.02
CA LEU A 171 10.06 5.71 7.34
C LEU A 171 11.55 5.34 7.33
N TYR A 172 11.86 4.09 7.66
CA TYR A 172 13.20 3.54 7.68
C TYR A 172 13.32 2.42 6.66
N ILE A 173 14.39 2.44 5.88
CA ILE A 173 14.78 1.38 4.95
C ILE A 173 16.11 0.82 5.44
N ALA A 174 16.10 -0.38 6.02
CA ALA A 174 17.30 -1.07 6.46
C ALA A 174 17.66 -2.18 5.46
N ASP A 175 18.81 -2.10 4.79
CA ASP A 175 19.37 -3.16 3.95
C ASP A 175 20.41 -3.92 4.78
N LYS A 176 20.13 -5.15 5.22
CA LYS A 176 20.90 -5.89 6.23
C LYS A 176 20.74 -5.26 7.63
N PRO A 177 19.58 -5.41 8.27
CA PRO A 177 19.25 -4.77 9.55
C PRO A 177 20.17 -5.15 10.72
N GLN A 178 20.97 -6.20 10.57
CA GLN A 178 22.04 -6.55 11.53
C GLN A 178 23.18 -5.50 11.57
N TYR A 179 23.25 -4.60 10.59
CA TYR A 179 24.24 -3.52 10.53
C TYR A 179 23.55 -2.16 10.65
N ASP A 180 23.71 -1.50 11.79
CA ASP A 180 23.11 -0.19 12.07
C ASP A 180 23.47 0.88 11.02
N THR A 181 24.59 0.72 10.30
CA THR A 181 25.09 1.64 9.28
C THR A 181 24.33 1.59 7.95
N HIS A 182 23.52 0.55 7.72
CA HIS A 182 22.77 0.35 6.48
C HIS A 182 21.30 0.75 6.60
N VAL A 183 21.04 1.87 7.27
CA VAL A 183 19.69 2.41 7.46
C VAL A 183 19.59 3.75 6.77
N THR A 184 18.55 3.93 5.97
CA THR A 184 18.09 5.22 5.46
C THR A 184 16.83 5.62 6.21
N LYS A 185 16.80 6.83 6.77
CA LYS A 185 15.65 7.44 7.44
C LYS A 185 15.07 8.53 6.56
N LEU A 186 13.80 8.39 6.21
CA LEU A 186 13.02 9.35 5.45
C LEU A 186 12.01 10.03 6.39
N PRO A 187 12.02 11.36 6.52
CA PRO A 187 11.08 12.06 7.38
C PRO A 187 9.65 11.99 6.82
N LEU A 188 8.66 11.78 7.68
CA LEU A 188 7.24 11.79 7.30
C LEU A 188 6.51 12.99 7.89
N ALA A 189 5.80 13.71 7.04
CA ALA A 189 4.77 14.68 7.40
C ALA A 189 3.77 14.79 6.24
N SER A 190 2.54 15.19 6.53
CA SER A 190 1.44 15.27 5.56
C SER A 190 1.77 16.08 4.30
N GLN A 191 2.63 17.10 4.41
CA GLN A 191 3.05 17.98 3.32
C GLN A 191 4.34 17.54 2.60
N ILE A 192 4.94 16.42 2.99
CA ILE A 192 6.18 15.92 2.40
C ILE A 192 5.86 14.79 1.42
N GLU A 193 6.26 15.00 0.18
CA GLU A 193 6.36 13.94 -0.81
C GLU A 193 7.81 13.48 -0.89
N LEU A 194 8.06 12.20 -0.62
CA LEU A 194 9.42 11.64 -0.50
C LEU A 194 10.22 11.66 -1.81
N ASN A 195 9.55 11.84 -2.95
CA ASN A 195 10.15 11.95 -4.28
C ASN A 195 10.45 13.40 -4.70
N LYS A 196 10.11 14.39 -3.87
CA LYS A 196 10.39 15.82 -4.11
C LYS A 196 11.49 16.32 -3.18
N PRO A 197 12.22 17.40 -3.57
CA PRO A 197 13.15 18.05 -2.67
C PRO A 197 12.46 18.45 -1.35
N TYR A 198 13.12 18.16 -0.24
CA TYR A 198 12.59 18.50 1.07
C TYR A 198 12.59 20.00 1.34
N PRO A 199 11.64 20.50 2.16
CA PRO A 199 11.68 21.87 2.67
C PRO A 199 13.01 22.16 3.39
N PRO A 200 13.46 23.43 3.43
CA PRO A 200 14.69 23.81 4.15
C PRO A 200 14.70 23.33 5.61
N GLY A 201 15.81 22.73 6.04
CA GLY A 201 15.98 22.17 7.39
C GLY A 201 15.48 20.74 7.56
N LEU A 202 14.85 20.16 6.54
CA LEU A 202 14.43 18.77 6.53
C LEU A 202 15.27 17.95 5.55
N HIS A 203 15.81 16.85 6.02
CA HIS A 203 16.69 15.99 5.22
C HIS A 203 16.43 14.51 5.53
N SER A 204 16.73 13.64 4.56
CA SER A 204 16.89 12.21 4.81
C SER A 204 18.25 11.97 5.45
N ASP A 205 18.30 11.06 6.42
CA ASP A 205 19.56 10.65 7.04
C ASP A 205 19.94 9.26 6.52
N SER A 206 21.22 9.02 6.25
CA SER A 206 21.76 7.65 6.15
C SER A 206 22.68 7.39 7.33
N ALA A 207 22.56 6.22 7.94
CA ALA A 207 23.29 5.88 9.15
C ALA A 207 24.81 5.85 8.92
N TRP A 208 25.23 5.39 7.73
CA TRP A 208 26.61 5.49 7.27
C TRP A 208 27.12 6.94 7.22
N ALA A 209 26.40 7.86 6.57
CA ALA A 209 26.84 9.25 6.46
C ALA A 209 26.78 10.00 7.80
N ALA A 210 25.81 9.66 8.65
CA ALA A 210 25.64 10.26 9.95
C ALA A 210 26.50 9.62 11.06
N ASN A 211 27.20 8.52 10.76
CA ASN A 211 27.95 7.70 11.71
C ASN A 211 27.20 7.44 13.02
N LYS A 212 25.89 7.16 12.92
CA LYS A 212 24.99 6.98 14.07
C LYS A 212 23.94 5.90 13.77
N LYS A 213 23.53 5.15 14.80
CA LYS A 213 22.38 4.26 14.72
C LYS A 213 21.11 5.08 14.48
N LEU A 214 20.34 4.70 13.45
CA LEU A 214 19.10 5.40 13.08
C LEU A 214 17.84 4.65 13.48
N LEU A 215 17.82 3.32 13.39
CA LEU A 215 16.63 2.52 13.63
C LEU A 215 16.42 2.32 15.15
N PRO A 216 15.29 2.79 15.72
CA PRO A 216 14.95 2.53 17.11
C PRO A 216 14.79 1.03 17.40
N GLU A 217 15.07 0.64 18.64
CA GLU A 217 14.86 -0.73 19.11
C GLU A 217 13.41 -0.96 19.57
N GLY A 218 12.99 -2.22 19.58
CA GLY A 218 11.66 -2.60 20.10
C GLY A 218 10.47 -2.28 19.21
N LEU A 219 10.69 -1.74 18.01
CA LEU A 219 9.62 -1.43 17.06
C LEU A 219 8.89 -2.71 16.62
N ARG A 220 7.56 -2.65 16.66
CA ARG A 220 6.69 -3.79 16.33
C ARG A 220 5.37 -3.32 15.75
N THR A 221 4.87 -4.05 14.76
CA THR A 221 3.48 -3.94 14.34
C THR A 221 2.57 -4.37 15.50
N PRO A 222 1.48 -3.66 15.81
CA PRO A 222 0.62 -3.99 16.95
C PRO A 222 0.10 -5.44 16.95
N SER A 223 -0.26 -5.97 15.77
CA SER A 223 -0.66 -7.37 15.57
C SER A 223 0.46 -8.40 15.82
N GLY A 224 1.71 -7.96 15.85
CA GLY A 224 2.90 -8.81 15.85
C GLY A 224 3.29 -9.37 14.47
N GLN A 225 2.47 -9.19 13.44
CA GLN A 225 2.80 -9.64 12.09
C GLN A 225 3.86 -8.75 11.44
N ASP A 226 4.87 -9.38 10.83
CA ASP A 226 6.00 -8.67 10.23
C ASP A 226 6.39 -9.16 8.84
N HIS A 227 5.62 -10.09 8.26
CA HIS A 227 5.76 -10.53 6.87
C HIS A 227 4.38 -10.65 6.23
N TYR A 228 4.33 -10.52 4.90
CA TYR A 228 3.14 -10.90 4.15
C TYR A 228 2.89 -12.41 4.24
N THR A 229 1.63 -12.77 4.28
CA THR A 229 1.17 -14.16 4.25
C THR A 229 0.11 -14.32 3.17
N CYS A 230 0.07 -15.47 2.51
CA CYS A 230 -1.00 -15.84 1.59
C CYS A 230 -1.17 -17.36 1.62
N ASP A 231 -2.42 -17.83 1.60
CA ASP A 231 -2.73 -19.23 1.42
C ASP A 231 -3.08 -19.49 -0.05
N ALA A 232 -2.09 -19.98 -0.80
CA ALA A 232 -2.24 -20.31 -2.20
C ALA A 232 -3.19 -21.50 -2.46
N SER A 233 -3.59 -22.25 -1.42
CA SER A 233 -4.53 -23.36 -1.54
C SER A 233 -6.00 -22.91 -1.53
N LEU A 234 -6.27 -21.65 -1.12
CA LEU A 234 -7.57 -21.03 -1.21
C LEU A 234 -7.86 -20.66 -2.67
N CYS A 235 -8.18 -21.70 -3.45
CA CYS A 235 -8.75 -21.60 -4.78
C CYS A 235 -10.25 -21.32 -4.69
N ALA A 236 -10.84 -20.98 -5.83
CA ALA A 236 -12.25 -21.20 -6.06
C ALA A 236 -12.71 -22.56 -5.53
N PRO A 237 -13.83 -22.66 -4.80
CA PRO A 237 -14.55 -23.92 -4.78
C PRO A 237 -14.77 -24.30 -6.24
N ASN A 238 -14.14 -25.41 -6.65
CA ASN A 238 -14.20 -25.96 -7.99
C ASN A 238 -15.60 -25.76 -8.59
N VAL A 239 -15.69 -25.11 -9.75
CA VAL A 239 -16.83 -25.32 -10.63
C VAL A 239 -16.78 -26.80 -11.00
N THR A 240 -17.46 -27.64 -10.22
CA THR A 240 -17.81 -28.99 -10.63
C THR A 240 -18.70 -28.82 -11.85
N THR A 241 -18.12 -28.94 -13.04
CA THR A 241 -18.87 -29.18 -14.26
C THR A 241 -19.71 -30.43 -14.01
N PRO A 242 -21.06 -30.37 -14.08
CA PRO A 242 -21.85 -31.59 -14.09
C PRO A 242 -21.46 -32.38 -15.35
N GLN A 243 -21.25 -33.69 -15.18
CA GLN A 243 -21.10 -34.65 -16.28
C GLN A 243 -22.33 -34.68 -17.18
#